data_AF-A0A2S4Z628-F1
#
_entry.id   AF-A0A2S4Z628-F1
#
_cell.length_a   1.000
_cell.length_b   1.000
_cell.length_c   1.000
_cell.angle_alpha   90.00
_cell.angle_beta   90.00
_cell.angle_gamma   90.00
#
_symmetry.space_group_name_H-M   'P 1'
#
loop_
_entity.id
_entity.type
_entity.pdbx_description
1 polymer ?
#
loop_
_entity_poly.entity_id
_entity_poly.type
_entity_poly.pdbx_seq_one_letter_code
_entity_poly.pdbx_strand_id
1 'polypeptide(L)'
;MTIKFPDFADSSKKDKIADLLRLADPDLLNNDFVDVRRASQLLGVLINSYKELIQEEQHLDDPVLERAFSKGALFQLTLSAAFDLVSNAEYLHGRVVNSKWIYCSRRHGSPKAYYSFLKQCPYCCLEEGLGPRLNGAQHKPTSHHIGEITTVVSVLLLQMIAAANDEPFAVATITKQSHDVDAIGYREDLLLLFEIKASPMVTFPLVVDLPEPLFTDASGEPREYSQHALVDMNLAGVPLNLSIPHRDWSVPLGERSAGDWPYVPMIEYFREPENFRDYLAAWIELYEAYSTPKVQRQGRTARLAYLVNGWGDEIDSNKTKPGLGRTDDIKKGTYQLVKFGSYYRDDASALKVRGALVANLDPVFLRSGYIDGLVDIRWGQGADFILDGDYYRIHKDRLKYLYDAIFAFNRPVLNDPSLQAALDLNSVAACLQSGRLDEFLSRWTTEGPEAVVEEVASGEMLS
;
A
#
# COMPACT_ATOMS: atom_id res chain seq x y z
N MET A 1 12.37 22.17 -16.80
CA MET A 1 13.65 21.44 -16.92
C MET A 1 13.33 19.98 -17.21
N THR A 2 13.47 19.52 -18.46
CA THR A 2 13.03 18.15 -18.82
C THR A 2 13.88 17.10 -18.12
N ILE A 3 13.27 16.29 -17.25
CA ILE A 3 13.79 15.03 -16.71
C ILE A 3 13.98 14.08 -17.88
N LYS A 4 15.20 14.04 -18.39
CA LYS A 4 15.62 13.08 -19.41
C LYS A 4 16.00 11.78 -18.71
N PHE A 5 15.73 10.68 -19.39
CA PHE A 5 16.35 9.42 -19.01
C PHE A 5 17.89 9.59 -19.03
N PRO A 6 18.61 9.10 -18.02
CA PRO A 6 20.05 9.30 -17.90
C PRO A 6 20.82 8.80 -19.13
N ASP A 7 21.97 9.42 -19.43
CA ASP A 7 22.91 8.82 -20.38
C ASP A 7 23.58 7.61 -19.73
N PHE A 8 23.61 6.49 -20.45
CA PHE A 8 24.20 5.22 -20.03
C PHE A 8 25.08 4.61 -21.13
N ALA A 9 25.50 5.39 -22.12
CA ALA A 9 26.33 4.91 -23.23
C ALA A 9 27.68 4.33 -22.77
N ASP A 10 28.23 4.85 -21.66
CA ASP A 10 29.47 4.42 -21.03
C ASP A 10 29.32 3.15 -20.18
N SER A 11 28.08 2.75 -19.85
CA SER A 11 27.79 1.58 -19.03
C SER A 11 27.99 0.28 -19.80
N SER A 12 28.73 -0.65 -19.20
CA SER A 12 28.81 -2.06 -19.64
C SER A 12 27.47 -2.78 -19.54
N LYS A 13 26.45 -2.19 -18.89
CA LYS A 13 25.09 -2.75 -18.74
C LYS A 13 24.05 -2.09 -19.64
N LYS A 14 24.47 -1.25 -20.59
CA LYS A 14 23.59 -0.46 -21.46
C LYS A 14 22.46 -1.24 -22.14
N ASP A 15 22.70 -2.47 -22.60
CA ASP A 15 21.68 -3.25 -23.31
C ASP A 15 20.52 -3.65 -22.37
N LYS A 16 20.81 -3.95 -21.11
CA LYS A 16 19.78 -4.25 -20.09
C LYS A 16 19.02 -3.00 -19.67
N ILE A 17 19.71 -1.86 -19.55
CA ILE A 17 19.09 -0.58 -19.24
C ILE A 17 18.18 -0.13 -20.39
N ALA A 18 18.62 -0.32 -21.64
CA ALA A 18 17.80 -0.05 -22.82
C ALA A 18 16.54 -0.93 -22.88
N ASP A 19 16.63 -2.22 -22.50
CA ASP A 19 15.46 -3.10 -22.45
C ASP A 19 14.46 -2.66 -21.36
N LEU A 20 14.94 -2.21 -20.20
CA LEU A 20 14.10 -1.60 -19.17
C LEU A 20 13.35 -0.38 -19.69
N LEU A 21 14.05 0.56 -20.32
CA LEU A 21 13.45 1.77 -20.88
C LEU A 21 12.39 1.45 -21.93
N ARG A 22 12.63 0.44 -22.77
CA ARG A 22 11.67 -0.03 -23.78
C ARG A 22 10.38 -0.59 -23.16
N LEU A 23 10.46 -1.12 -21.94
CA LEU A 23 9.33 -1.75 -21.24
C LEU A 23 8.63 -0.80 -20.24
N ALA A 24 9.19 0.37 -19.99
CA ALA A 24 8.68 1.34 -19.05
C ALA A 24 7.35 1.94 -19.52
N ASP A 25 6.35 1.94 -18.65
CA ASP A 25 5.07 2.61 -18.82
C ASP A 25 4.92 3.70 -17.73
N PRO A 26 5.14 4.98 -18.10
CA PRO A 26 5.02 6.10 -17.18
C PRO A 26 3.57 6.51 -16.91
N ASP A 27 2.65 6.20 -17.83
CA ASP A 27 1.26 6.68 -17.76
C ASP A 27 0.41 5.78 -16.87
N LEU A 28 0.83 4.51 -16.70
CA LEU A 28 0.16 3.46 -15.93
C LEU A 28 -1.21 3.04 -16.48
N LEU A 29 -1.72 3.73 -17.50
CA LEU A 29 -3.06 3.57 -18.05
C LEU A 29 -3.28 2.21 -18.73
N ASN A 30 -2.20 1.48 -19.07
CA ASN A 30 -2.30 0.14 -19.63
C ASN A 30 -2.46 -0.94 -18.53
N ASN A 31 -3.39 -0.74 -17.61
CA ASN A 31 -3.65 -1.68 -16.51
C ASN A 31 -5.13 -2.08 -16.42
N ASP A 32 -5.41 -3.37 -16.64
CA ASP A 32 -6.78 -3.92 -16.58
C ASP A 32 -7.32 -4.11 -15.15
N PHE A 33 -6.48 -3.89 -14.14
CA PHE A 33 -6.78 -4.22 -12.75
C PHE A 33 -7.10 -3.01 -11.89
N VAL A 34 -6.66 -1.82 -12.28
CA VAL A 34 -6.75 -0.58 -11.52
C VAL A 34 -7.32 0.54 -12.38
N ASP A 35 -8.32 1.24 -11.86
CA ASP A 35 -8.73 2.53 -12.41
C ASP A 35 -7.75 3.60 -11.94
N VAL A 36 -6.65 3.76 -12.69
CA VAL A 36 -5.52 4.62 -12.33
C VAL A 36 -5.95 6.06 -12.06
N ARG A 37 -6.87 6.60 -12.85
CA ARG A 37 -7.36 7.98 -12.73
C ARG A 37 -8.21 8.15 -11.47
N ARG A 38 -9.08 7.20 -11.15
CA ARG A 38 -9.88 7.27 -9.92
C ARG A 38 -9.05 6.96 -8.67
N ALA A 39 -8.05 6.07 -8.79
CA ALA A 39 -7.07 5.79 -7.75
C ALA A 39 -6.24 7.04 -7.41
N SER A 40 -5.71 7.75 -8.40
CA SER A 40 -4.96 8.99 -8.18
C SER A 40 -5.82 10.09 -7.57
N GLN A 41 -7.08 10.20 -8.00
CA GLN A 41 -8.05 11.14 -7.42
C GLN A 41 -8.30 10.88 -5.95
N LEU A 42 -8.56 9.63 -5.59
CA LEU A 42 -8.75 9.25 -4.20
C LEU A 42 -7.48 9.52 -3.38
N LEU A 43 -6.30 9.17 -3.88
CA LEU A 43 -5.04 9.52 -3.22
C LEU A 43 -4.88 11.03 -3.03
N GLY A 44 -5.10 11.84 -4.08
CA GLY A 44 -4.99 13.30 -4.01
C GLY A 44 -5.91 13.91 -2.95
N VAL A 45 -7.17 13.44 -2.88
CA VAL A 45 -8.12 13.85 -1.85
C VAL A 45 -7.65 13.49 -0.44
N LEU A 46 -7.15 12.27 -0.23
CA LEU A 46 -6.66 11.83 1.09
C LEU A 46 -5.42 12.63 1.52
N ILE A 47 -4.51 12.95 0.59
CA ILE A 47 -3.30 13.72 0.87
C ILE A 47 -3.61 15.19 1.15
N ASN A 48 -4.55 15.80 0.41
CA ASN A 48 -5.04 17.15 0.70
C ASN A 48 -5.74 17.21 2.07
N SER A 49 -6.58 16.22 2.37
CA SER A 49 -7.24 16.12 3.68
C SER A 49 -6.24 15.95 4.82
N TYR A 50 -5.16 15.18 4.62
CA TYR A 50 -4.05 15.11 5.58
C TYR A 50 -3.38 16.47 5.79
N LYS A 51 -3.13 17.22 4.71
CA LYS A 51 -2.51 18.55 4.80
C LYS A 51 -3.40 19.49 5.63
N GLU A 52 -4.70 19.54 5.35
CA GLU A 52 -5.67 20.35 6.10
C GLU A 52 -5.75 19.92 7.57
N LEU A 53 -5.83 18.62 7.85
CA LEU A 53 -5.80 18.05 9.21
C LEU A 53 -4.61 18.54 10.05
N ILE A 54 -3.43 18.66 9.44
CA ILE A 54 -2.23 19.14 10.13
C ILE A 54 -2.27 20.66 10.29
N GLN A 55 -2.65 21.40 9.25
CA GLN A 55 -2.70 22.87 9.27
C GLN A 55 -3.70 23.42 10.28
N GLU A 56 -4.82 22.72 10.47
CA GLU A 56 -5.87 23.11 11.41
C GLU A 56 -5.71 22.49 12.80
N GLU A 57 -4.63 21.75 13.04
CA GLU A 57 -4.35 21.04 14.30
C GLU A 57 -5.43 20.03 14.73
N GLN A 58 -6.35 19.66 13.83
CA GLN A 58 -7.44 18.70 14.08
C GLN A 58 -6.95 17.29 14.48
N HIS A 59 -5.69 16.96 14.23
CA HIS A 59 -5.06 15.72 14.70
C HIS A 59 -4.95 15.64 16.23
N LEU A 60 -5.06 16.77 16.94
CA LEU A 60 -5.04 16.82 18.41
C LEU A 60 -6.35 16.32 19.04
N ASP A 61 -7.43 16.23 18.27
CA ASP A 61 -8.76 15.84 18.77
C ASP A 61 -8.94 14.31 18.93
N ASP A 62 -8.07 13.50 18.29
CA ASP A 62 -8.06 12.05 18.45
C ASP A 62 -6.73 11.60 19.09
N PRO A 63 -6.75 10.97 20.28
CA PRO A 63 -5.53 10.56 20.98
C PRO A 63 -4.63 9.60 20.19
N VAL A 64 -5.17 8.84 19.24
CA VAL A 64 -4.40 7.94 18.36
C VAL A 64 -3.57 8.76 17.38
N LEU A 65 -4.17 9.80 16.79
CA LEU A 65 -3.51 10.68 15.84
C LEU A 65 -2.46 11.55 16.53
N GLU A 66 -2.78 12.14 17.68
CA GLU A 66 -1.85 12.92 18.49
C GLU A 66 -0.58 12.12 18.81
N ARG A 67 -0.71 10.85 19.25
CA ARG A 67 0.43 9.96 19.51
C ARG A 67 1.26 9.66 18.27
N ALA A 68 0.63 9.51 17.11
CA ALA A 68 1.33 9.26 15.85
C ALA A 68 2.08 10.52 15.39
N PHE A 69 1.46 11.69 15.54
CA PHE A 69 2.06 12.99 15.25
C PHE A 69 3.25 13.28 16.16
N SER A 70 3.11 13.08 17.47
CA SER A 70 4.18 13.32 18.45
C SER A 70 5.41 12.44 18.24
N LYS A 71 5.25 11.30 17.56
CA LYS A 71 6.35 10.39 17.18
C LYS A 71 6.97 10.73 15.81
N GLY A 72 6.47 11.76 15.13
CA GLY A 72 6.89 12.11 13.77
C GLY A 72 6.57 11.03 12.74
N ALA A 73 5.50 10.25 12.97
CA ALA A 73 5.14 9.09 12.15
C ALA A 73 3.82 9.27 11.38
N LEU A 74 3.08 10.36 11.63
CA LEU A 74 1.72 10.49 11.12
C LEU A 74 1.68 10.50 9.58
N PHE A 75 2.57 11.24 8.91
CA PHE A 75 2.63 11.24 7.44
C PHE A 75 2.90 9.85 6.86
N GLN A 76 3.88 9.13 7.42
CA GLN A 76 4.25 7.78 7.02
C GLN A 76 3.06 6.82 7.15
N LEU A 77 2.30 6.91 8.25
CA LEU A 77 1.10 6.11 8.47
C LEU A 77 -0.06 6.54 7.56
N THR A 78 -0.19 7.83 7.23
CA THR A 78 -1.13 8.34 6.21
C THR A 78 -0.88 7.66 4.86
N LEU A 79 0.37 7.55 4.40
CA LEU A 79 0.69 6.88 3.14
C LEU A 79 0.29 5.40 3.15
N SER A 80 0.57 4.68 4.25
CA SER A 80 0.15 3.29 4.41
C SER A 80 -1.38 3.13 4.47
N ALA A 81 -2.08 4.03 5.15
CA ALA A 81 -3.54 4.02 5.27
C ALA A 81 -4.23 4.35 3.94
N ALA A 82 -3.69 5.30 3.17
CA ALA A 82 -4.17 5.65 1.84
C ALA A 82 -3.96 4.50 0.85
N PHE A 83 -2.79 3.85 0.89
CA PHE A 83 -2.52 2.64 0.12
C PHE A 83 -3.56 1.55 0.38
N ASP A 84 -3.89 1.30 1.64
CA ASP A 84 -4.87 0.29 2.04
C ASP A 84 -6.28 0.66 1.54
N LEU A 85 -6.68 1.93 1.66
CA LEU A 85 -8.00 2.40 1.22
C LEU A 85 -8.19 2.26 -0.29
N VAL A 86 -7.21 2.67 -1.08
CA VAL A 86 -7.25 2.55 -2.55
C VAL A 86 -7.23 1.08 -2.96
N SER A 87 -6.40 0.26 -2.32
CA SER A 87 -6.42 -1.19 -2.53
C SER A 87 -7.79 -1.79 -2.20
N ASN A 88 -8.44 -1.31 -1.13
CA ASN A 88 -9.78 -1.74 -0.75
C ASN A 88 -10.83 -1.30 -1.78
N ALA A 89 -10.72 -0.08 -2.33
CA ALA A 89 -11.57 0.40 -3.42
C ALA A 89 -11.45 -0.52 -4.65
N GLU A 90 -10.24 -0.90 -5.04
CA GLU A 90 -10.03 -1.83 -6.15
C GLU A 90 -10.53 -3.24 -5.88
N TYR A 91 -10.42 -3.73 -4.65
CA TYR A 91 -10.98 -5.04 -4.29
C TYR A 91 -12.50 -5.10 -4.46
N LEU A 92 -13.16 -3.93 -4.41
CA LEU A 92 -14.59 -3.77 -4.62
C LEU A 92 -14.93 -3.48 -6.08
N HIS A 93 -14.16 -2.61 -6.73
CA HIS A 93 -14.38 -2.14 -8.09
C HIS A 93 -14.52 -3.32 -9.08
N GLY A 94 -15.69 -3.42 -9.71
CA GLY A 94 -16.03 -4.50 -10.67
C GLY A 94 -16.07 -5.92 -10.09
N ARG A 95 -15.90 -6.11 -8.77
CA ARG A 95 -15.62 -7.43 -8.16
C ARG A 95 -16.62 -7.88 -7.10
N VAL A 96 -17.50 -6.99 -6.63
CA VAL A 96 -18.57 -7.37 -5.69
C VAL A 96 -19.56 -8.31 -6.36
N VAL A 97 -19.81 -9.46 -5.74
CA VAL A 97 -20.79 -10.46 -6.18
C VAL A 97 -21.94 -10.60 -5.20
N ASN A 98 -23.05 -11.15 -5.68
CA ASN A 98 -24.26 -11.35 -4.88
C ASN A 98 -24.13 -12.48 -3.85
N SER A 99 -23.18 -13.40 -4.00
CA SER A 99 -23.11 -14.61 -3.20
C SER A 99 -22.12 -14.52 -2.03
N LYS A 100 -22.31 -15.42 -1.06
CA LYS A 100 -21.38 -15.65 0.07
C LYS A 100 -21.18 -14.42 0.96
N TRP A 101 -22.24 -13.66 1.18
CA TRP A 101 -22.28 -12.62 2.21
C TRP A 101 -22.43 -13.27 3.58
N ILE A 102 -21.79 -12.72 4.62
CA ILE A 102 -21.90 -13.24 5.98
C ILE A 102 -23.12 -12.60 6.64
N TYR A 103 -24.15 -13.39 6.91
CA TYR A 103 -25.32 -12.97 7.68
C TYR A 103 -24.99 -12.88 9.18
N CYS A 104 -25.41 -11.82 9.84
CA CYS A 104 -25.19 -11.59 11.27
C CYS A 104 -26.43 -10.95 11.92
N SER A 105 -27.13 -11.69 12.78
CA SER A 105 -28.32 -11.22 13.50
C SER A 105 -28.04 -10.76 14.94
N ARG A 106 -26.79 -10.81 15.40
CA ARG A 106 -26.41 -10.45 16.78
C ARG A 106 -26.55 -8.96 17.13
N ARG A 107 -26.50 -8.03 16.17
CA ARG A 107 -26.55 -6.59 16.48
C ARG A 107 -27.93 -6.20 17.00
N HIS A 108 -28.00 -5.56 18.16
CA HIS A 108 -29.25 -5.02 18.70
C HIS A 108 -29.80 -3.95 17.74
N GLY A 109 -30.95 -4.20 17.12
CA GLY A 109 -31.63 -3.28 16.20
C GLY A 109 -32.01 -3.95 14.88
N SER A 110 -31.02 -4.29 14.05
CA SER A 110 -31.23 -4.89 12.72
C SER A 110 -30.14 -5.91 12.39
N PRO A 111 -30.48 -7.03 11.72
CA PRO A 111 -29.49 -7.93 11.17
C PRO A 111 -28.68 -7.26 10.05
N LYS A 112 -27.47 -7.76 9.81
CA LYS A 112 -26.56 -7.25 8.78
C LYS A 112 -26.06 -8.37 7.88
N ALA A 113 -25.69 -8.00 6.66
CA ALA A 113 -24.92 -8.85 5.76
C ALA A 113 -23.57 -8.20 5.45
N TYR A 114 -22.47 -8.96 5.57
CA TYR A 114 -21.11 -8.46 5.33
C TYR A 114 -20.45 -9.12 4.12
N TYR A 115 -19.90 -8.30 3.23
CA TYR A 115 -18.99 -8.75 2.17
C TYR A 115 -17.56 -8.66 2.70
N SER A 116 -17.07 -9.75 3.29
CA SER A 116 -15.79 -9.75 4.00
C SER A 116 -14.64 -10.33 3.19
N PHE A 117 -13.49 -9.68 3.29
CA PHE A 117 -12.19 -10.19 2.81
C PHE A 117 -11.50 -11.08 3.84
N LEU A 118 -11.88 -10.90 5.10
CA LEU A 118 -11.46 -11.71 6.24
C LEU A 118 -12.51 -12.81 6.42
N LYS A 119 -12.12 -14.07 6.50
CA LYS A 119 -13.03 -15.24 6.53
C LYS A 119 -13.76 -15.41 7.86
N GLN A 120 -14.37 -14.34 8.35
CA GLN A 120 -14.99 -14.19 9.66
C GLN A 120 -15.92 -12.97 9.66
N CYS A 121 -16.85 -12.93 10.62
CA CYS A 121 -17.71 -11.77 10.82
C CYS A 121 -16.91 -10.63 11.50
N PRO A 122 -16.87 -9.42 10.90
CA PRO A 122 -16.13 -8.28 11.44
C PRO A 122 -16.68 -7.76 12.77
N TYR A 123 -17.98 -7.92 13.00
CA TYR A 123 -18.61 -7.47 14.24
C TYR A 123 -18.39 -8.47 15.38
N CYS A 124 -18.72 -9.75 15.15
CA CYS A 124 -18.64 -10.75 16.21
C CYS A 124 -17.19 -11.02 16.66
N CYS A 125 -16.17 -10.82 15.80
CA CYS A 125 -14.78 -10.97 16.24
C CYS A 125 -14.34 -9.89 17.26
N LEU A 126 -15.01 -8.72 17.26
CA LEU A 126 -14.78 -7.66 18.23
C LEU A 126 -15.49 -7.88 19.56
N GLU A 127 -16.65 -8.54 19.54
CA GLU A 127 -17.41 -8.82 20.76
C GLU A 127 -16.90 -10.08 21.47
N GLU A 128 -16.80 -11.18 20.73
CA GLU A 128 -16.56 -12.51 21.30
C GLU A 128 -15.14 -13.03 21.06
N GLY A 129 -14.36 -12.35 20.22
CA GLY A 129 -13.08 -12.86 19.76
C GLY A 129 -13.21 -13.80 18.57
N LEU A 130 -12.16 -14.56 18.28
CA LEU A 130 -12.08 -15.34 17.04
C LEU A 130 -13.03 -16.55 17.06
N GLY A 131 -14.04 -16.53 16.19
CA GLY A 131 -14.90 -17.67 15.90
C GLY A 131 -14.33 -18.60 14.82
N PRO A 132 -15.06 -19.70 14.48
CA PRO A 132 -14.68 -20.60 13.40
C PRO A 132 -14.57 -19.90 12.04
N ARG A 133 -13.70 -20.43 11.18
CA ARG A 133 -13.47 -19.90 9.83
C ARG A 133 -14.68 -20.09 8.92
N LEU A 134 -15.09 -19.01 8.27
CA LEU A 134 -16.12 -19.00 7.24
C LEU A 134 -15.46 -19.25 5.88
N ASN A 135 -15.07 -20.50 5.59
CA ASN A 135 -14.26 -20.86 4.42
C ASN A 135 -14.83 -20.41 3.07
N GLY A 136 -16.15 -20.21 2.97
CA GLY A 136 -16.81 -19.72 1.76
C GLY A 136 -16.84 -18.19 1.62
N ALA A 137 -16.64 -17.42 2.70
CA ALA A 137 -16.57 -15.95 2.68
C ALA A 137 -15.14 -15.48 2.39
N GLN A 138 -14.66 -15.73 1.16
CA GLN A 138 -13.36 -15.28 0.70
C GLN A 138 -13.52 -14.45 -0.56
N HIS A 139 -13.70 -13.14 -0.38
CA HIS A 139 -13.84 -12.18 -1.48
C HIS A 139 -12.53 -11.52 -1.89
N LYS A 140 -11.42 -11.93 -1.28
CA LYS A 140 -10.07 -11.45 -1.61
C LYS A 140 -9.73 -11.83 -3.07
N PRO A 141 -9.22 -10.89 -3.89
CA PRO A 141 -8.77 -11.18 -5.25
C PRO A 141 -7.67 -12.24 -5.30
N THR A 142 -7.38 -12.74 -6.50
CA THR A 142 -6.25 -13.65 -6.72
C THR A 142 -4.92 -12.95 -6.40
N SER A 143 -3.91 -13.71 -5.98
CA SER A 143 -2.59 -13.14 -5.65
C SER A 143 -1.99 -12.31 -6.78
N HIS A 144 -2.27 -12.69 -8.03
CA HIS A 144 -1.84 -11.95 -9.22
C HIS A 144 -2.49 -10.58 -9.28
N HIS A 145 -3.84 -10.49 -9.17
CA HIS A 145 -4.54 -9.21 -9.16
C HIS A 145 -4.11 -8.32 -8.00
N ILE A 146 -3.85 -8.91 -6.83
CA ILE A 146 -3.32 -8.17 -5.69
C ILE A 146 -1.97 -7.56 -6.04
N GLY A 147 -1.06 -8.33 -6.63
CA GLY A 147 0.23 -7.85 -7.10
C GLY A 147 0.08 -6.61 -7.99
N GLU A 148 -0.73 -6.71 -9.05
CA GLU A 148 -0.99 -5.61 -9.99
C GLU A 148 -1.54 -4.37 -9.30
N ILE A 149 -2.59 -4.53 -8.48
CA ILE A 149 -3.20 -3.42 -7.72
C ILE A 149 -2.14 -2.76 -6.84
N THR A 150 -1.43 -3.54 -6.04
CA THR A 150 -0.46 -3.00 -5.07
C THR A 150 0.75 -2.37 -5.73
N THR A 151 1.17 -2.85 -6.91
CA THR A 151 2.25 -2.24 -7.71
C THR A 151 1.83 -0.87 -8.19
N VAL A 152 0.68 -0.75 -8.84
CA VAL A 152 0.19 0.53 -9.38
C VAL A 152 -0.03 1.55 -8.27
N VAL A 153 -0.69 1.17 -7.17
CA VAL A 153 -0.93 2.08 -6.03
C VAL A 153 0.40 2.52 -5.39
N SER A 154 1.39 1.63 -5.29
CA SER A 154 2.73 2.00 -4.81
C SER A 154 3.40 3.00 -5.74
N VAL A 155 3.27 2.81 -7.06
CA VAL A 155 3.87 3.71 -8.06
C VAL A 155 3.20 5.08 -8.07
N LEU A 156 1.87 5.16 -7.93
CA LEU A 156 1.17 6.44 -7.76
C LEU A 156 1.69 7.23 -6.56
N LEU A 157 1.88 6.56 -5.41
CA LEU A 157 2.49 7.20 -4.23
C LEU A 157 3.95 7.60 -4.48
N LEU A 158 4.72 6.77 -5.18
CA LEU A 158 6.11 7.09 -5.57
C LEU A 158 6.18 8.29 -6.52
N GLN A 159 5.23 8.47 -7.44
CA GLN A 159 5.17 9.64 -8.32
C GLN A 159 4.99 10.93 -7.52
N MET A 160 4.08 10.93 -6.53
CA MET A 160 3.92 12.07 -5.63
C MET A 160 5.20 12.33 -4.81
N ILE A 161 5.81 11.28 -4.26
CA ILE A 161 7.08 11.38 -3.51
C ILE A 161 8.19 11.94 -4.40
N ALA A 162 8.25 11.53 -5.66
CA ALA A 162 9.24 11.99 -6.61
C ALA A 162 9.05 13.46 -7.00
N ALA A 163 7.79 13.89 -7.19
CA ALA A 163 7.45 15.30 -7.46
C ALA A 163 7.78 16.23 -6.29
N ALA A 164 7.78 15.70 -5.05
CA ALA A 164 8.07 16.46 -3.85
C ALA A 164 9.56 16.73 -3.62
N ASN A 165 10.44 16.11 -4.41
CA ASN A 165 11.88 16.19 -4.23
C ASN A 165 12.46 17.51 -4.76
N ASP A 166 13.53 18.01 -4.15
CA ASP A 166 14.25 19.19 -4.67
C ASP A 166 14.92 18.89 -6.03
N GLU A 167 15.25 17.61 -6.27
CA GLU A 167 15.68 17.08 -7.57
C GLU A 167 14.70 15.98 -8.01
N PRO A 168 13.55 16.37 -8.60
CA PRO A 168 12.49 15.46 -8.99
C PRO A 168 12.98 14.35 -9.93
N PHE A 169 12.28 13.22 -9.90
CA PHE A 169 12.52 12.09 -10.79
C PHE A 169 11.21 11.55 -11.34
N ALA A 170 11.27 10.90 -12.50
CA ALA A 170 10.12 10.22 -13.08
C ALA A 170 10.02 8.80 -12.52
N VAL A 171 8.80 8.25 -12.47
CA VAL A 171 8.53 6.87 -12.02
C VAL A 171 7.62 6.17 -13.04
N ALA A 172 8.01 4.97 -13.45
CA ALA A 172 7.29 4.17 -14.44
C ALA A 172 7.21 2.70 -14.02
N THR A 173 6.13 2.01 -14.38
CA THR A 173 6.01 0.55 -14.20
C THR A 173 6.71 -0.20 -15.33
N ILE A 174 7.05 -1.47 -15.12
CA ILE A 174 7.55 -2.34 -16.19
C ILE A 174 6.42 -3.25 -16.66
N THR A 175 5.96 -3.04 -17.91
CA THR A 175 4.78 -3.71 -18.49
C THR A 175 4.90 -5.23 -18.63
N LYS A 176 6.12 -5.76 -18.62
CA LYS A 176 6.38 -7.20 -18.79
C LYS A 176 6.63 -7.86 -17.45
N GLN A 177 5.66 -8.62 -16.97
CA GLN A 177 5.71 -9.33 -15.68
C GLN A 177 6.78 -10.43 -15.57
N SER A 178 7.33 -10.90 -16.70
CA SER A 178 8.47 -11.82 -16.72
C SER A 178 9.81 -11.11 -16.63
N HIS A 179 9.80 -9.78 -16.59
CA HIS A 179 10.99 -8.98 -16.35
C HIS A 179 11.34 -9.00 -14.85
N ASP A 180 12.58 -8.68 -14.56
CA ASP A 180 13.15 -8.76 -13.23
C ASP A 180 12.86 -7.53 -12.35
N VAL A 181 12.21 -6.50 -12.88
CA VAL A 181 12.04 -5.20 -12.21
C VAL A 181 10.56 -4.86 -12.28
N ASP A 182 9.95 -4.47 -11.16
CA ASP A 182 8.52 -4.14 -11.10
C ASP A 182 8.27 -2.70 -11.60
N ALA A 183 9.13 -1.77 -11.20
CA ALA A 183 9.09 -0.37 -11.60
C ALA A 183 10.49 0.27 -11.60
N ILE A 184 10.63 1.40 -12.26
CA ILE A 184 11.85 2.20 -12.28
C ILE A 184 11.58 3.65 -11.87
N GLY A 185 12.56 4.27 -11.24
CA GLY A 185 12.61 5.72 -11.02
C GLY A 185 13.85 6.27 -11.70
N TYR A 186 13.79 7.45 -12.34
CA TYR A 186 14.96 7.97 -13.04
C TYR A 186 15.02 9.50 -13.11
N ARG A 187 16.26 9.99 -13.11
CA ARG A 187 16.68 11.36 -13.41
C ARG A 187 18.09 11.32 -14.00
N GLU A 188 18.64 12.49 -14.35
CA GLU A 188 19.88 12.60 -15.13
C GLU A 188 21.09 11.82 -14.57
N ASP A 189 21.24 11.71 -13.25
CA ASP A 189 22.39 11.07 -12.60
C ASP A 189 22.09 9.69 -11.96
N LEU A 190 20.84 9.24 -12.01
CA LEU A 190 20.34 8.19 -11.12
C LEU A 190 19.22 7.36 -11.76
N LEU A 191 19.39 6.03 -11.70
CA LEU A 191 18.38 5.02 -12.04
C LEU A 191 18.07 4.16 -10.81
N LEU A 192 16.83 4.24 -10.33
CA LEU A 192 16.27 3.42 -9.26
C LEU A 192 15.56 2.22 -9.87
N LEU A 193 15.87 1.03 -9.36
CA LEU A 193 15.17 -0.21 -9.67
C LEU A 193 14.31 -0.59 -8.47
N PHE A 194 13.00 -0.65 -8.66
CA PHE A 194 12.05 -1.00 -7.62
C PHE A 194 11.66 -2.47 -7.71
N GLU A 195 11.76 -3.14 -6.58
CA GLU A 195 11.12 -4.43 -6.31
C GLU A 195 9.98 -4.16 -5.33
N ILE A 196 8.74 -4.39 -5.74
CA ILE A 196 7.55 -4.06 -4.95
C ILE A 196 7.01 -5.33 -4.28
N LYS A 197 6.89 -5.27 -2.96
CA LYS A 197 6.36 -6.34 -2.12
C LYS A 197 5.40 -5.75 -1.10
N ALA A 198 4.20 -5.46 -1.58
CA ALA A 198 3.16 -4.79 -0.81
C ALA A 198 1.89 -5.64 -0.71
N SER A 199 1.17 -5.49 0.38
CA SER A 199 -0.17 -6.04 0.55
C SER A 199 -0.91 -5.32 1.67
N PRO A 200 -2.21 -5.04 1.50
CA PRO A 200 -2.93 -4.17 2.42
C PRO A 200 -3.04 -4.80 3.81
N MET A 201 -2.85 -3.99 4.86
CA MET A 201 -3.06 -4.42 6.25
C MET A 201 -4.54 -4.54 6.55
N VAL A 202 -5.32 -3.55 6.12
CA VAL A 202 -6.75 -3.49 6.36
C VAL A 202 -7.48 -3.54 5.03
N THR A 203 -8.51 -4.36 5.00
CA THR A 203 -9.51 -4.40 3.92
C THR A 203 -10.86 -4.44 4.60
N PHE A 204 -11.45 -3.26 4.78
CA PHE A 204 -12.75 -3.10 5.41
C PHE A 204 -13.84 -3.78 4.57
N PRO A 205 -14.79 -4.49 5.21
CA PRO A 205 -15.85 -5.20 4.52
C PRO A 205 -16.94 -4.25 4.06
N LEU A 206 -17.69 -4.62 3.02
CA LEU A 206 -18.99 -3.97 2.81
C LEU A 206 -19.99 -4.46 3.83
N VAL A 207 -20.97 -3.61 4.12
CA VAL A 207 -22.12 -3.95 4.95
C VAL A 207 -23.42 -3.48 4.32
N VAL A 208 -24.45 -4.31 4.48
CA VAL A 208 -25.85 -3.97 4.23
C VAL A 208 -26.60 -4.13 5.53
N ASP A 209 -27.34 -3.09 5.91
CA ASP A 209 -28.35 -3.17 6.97
C ASP A 209 -29.61 -3.84 6.43
N LEU A 210 -30.04 -4.91 7.08
CA LEU A 210 -31.20 -5.67 6.66
C LEU A 210 -32.42 -5.19 7.46
N PRO A 211 -33.51 -4.77 6.79
CA PRO A 211 -34.70 -4.28 7.49
C PRO A 211 -35.37 -5.39 8.32
N GLU A 212 -35.21 -6.65 7.89
CA GLU A 212 -35.79 -7.83 8.52
C GLU A 212 -34.78 -8.99 8.50
N PRO A 213 -34.93 -9.98 9.40
CA PRO A 213 -34.17 -11.22 9.33
C PRO A 213 -34.34 -11.95 8.00
N LEU A 214 -33.29 -12.64 7.55
CA LEU A 214 -33.34 -13.44 6.32
C LEU A 214 -33.78 -14.86 6.68
N PHE A 215 -34.63 -15.46 5.86
CA PHE A 215 -35.16 -16.80 6.05
C PHE A 215 -34.73 -17.75 4.92
N THR A 216 -34.63 -19.04 5.26
CA THR A 216 -34.43 -20.16 4.35
C THR A 216 -35.57 -21.16 4.50
N ASP A 217 -35.91 -21.84 3.41
CA ASP A 217 -36.95 -22.88 3.33
C ASP A 217 -36.37 -24.30 3.21
N ALA A 218 -35.06 -24.48 3.46
CA ALA A 218 -34.35 -25.75 3.28
C ALA A 218 -34.93 -26.95 4.08
N SER A 219 -35.85 -26.70 5.01
CA SER A 219 -36.54 -27.70 5.82
C SER A 219 -38.06 -27.79 5.58
N GLY A 220 -38.58 -27.11 4.56
CA GLY A 220 -40.01 -27.06 4.22
C GLY A 220 -40.82 -26.00 4.99
N GLU A 221 -40.24 -25.39 6.02
CA GLU A 221 -40.81 -24.27 6.79
C GLU A 221 -39.82 -23.09 6.82
N PRO A 222 -40.28 -21.82 6.84
CA PRO A 222 -39.42 -20.67 6.99
C PRO A 222 -38.63 -20.73 8.30
N ARG A 223 -37.30 -20.75 8.19
CA ARG A 223 -36.39 -20.64 9.34
C ARG A 223 -35.41 -19.52 9.09
N GLU A 224 -35.17 -18.68 10.10
CA GLU A 224 -34.13 -17.66 10.01
C GLU A 224 -32.79 -18.34 9.70
N TYR A 225 -31.98 -17.70 8.85
CA TYR A 225 -30.61 -18.14 8.64
C TYR A 225 -29.86 -18.19 9.97
N SER A 226 -29.03 -19.23 10.15
CA SER A 226 -28.19 -19.30 11.34
C SER A 226 -27.18 -18.15 11.36
N GLN A 227 -26.77 -17.73 12.56
CA GLN A 227 -25.69 -16.76 12.73
C GLN A 227 -24.46 -17.15 11.90
N HIS A 228 -23.92 -16.20 11.14
CA HIS A 228 -22.79 -16.39 10.22
C HIS A 228 -23.04 -17.32 9.02
N ALA A 229 -24.31 -17.63 8.70
CA ALA A 229 -24.63 -18.28 7.44
C ALA A 229 -24.12 -17.46 6.25
N LEU A 230 -23.70 -18.18 5.20
CA LEU A 230 -23.35 -17.56 3.93
C LEU A 230 -24.62 -17.45 3.10
N VAL A 231 -25.00 -16.22 2.76
CA VAL A 231 -26.25 -15.91 2.06
C VAL A 231 -25.98 -15.25 0.72
N ASP A 232 -26.96 -15.37 -0.17
CA ASP A 232 -27.02 -14.65 -1.42
C ASP A 232 -27.89 -13.40 -1.24
N MET A 233 -27.40 -12.27 -1.73
CA MET A 233 -28.01 -10.95 -1.60
C MET A 233 -28.53 -10.46 -2.94
N ASN A 234 -29.76 -9.94 -2.96
CA ASN A 234 -30.21 -9.12 -4.08
C ASN A 234 -29.71 -7.69 -3.87
N LEU A 235 -28.65 -7.30 -4.58
CA LEU A 235 -27.99 -6.00 -4.42
C LEU A 235 -28.60 -4.89 -5.31
N ALA A 236 -29.60 -5.20 -6.13
CA ALA A 236 -30.21 -4.20 -7.02
C ALA A 236 -30.94 -3.13 -6.19
N GLY A 237 -30.54 -1.87 -6.34
CA GLY A 237 -31.12 -0.74 -5.58
C GLY A 237 -30.76 -0.75 -4.08
N VAL A 238 -29.80 -1.57 -3.65
CA VAL A 238 -29.39 -1.63 -2.24
C VAL A 238 -28.17 -0.74 -2.03
N PRO A 239 -28.25 0.28 -1.15
CA PRO A 239 -27.09 1.08 -0.80
C PRO A 239 -26.10 0.24 0.00
N LEU A 240 -24.82 0.32 -0.39
CA LEU A 240 -23.71 -0.35 0.25
C LEU A 240 -22.92 0.64 1.10
N ASN A 241 -22.38 0.17 2.22
CA ASN A 241 -21.47 0.97 3.04
C ASN A 241 -20.16 0.21 3.26
N LEU A 242 -19.03 0.91 3.31
CA LEU A 242 -17.77 0.35 3.81
C LEU A 242 -17.78 0.38 5.34
N SER A 243 -17.70 -0.75 6.01
CA SER A 243 -17.84 -0.83 7.47
C SER A 243 -16.50 -0.66 8.18
N ILE A 244 -16.44 0.22 9.18
CA ILE A 244 -15.35 0.39 10.14
C ILE A 244 -15.85 -0.16 11.49
N PRO A 245 -15.84 -1.49 11.68
CA PRO A 245 -16.61 -2.15 12.71
C PRO A 245 -16.15 -1.80 14.14
N HIS A 246 -14.86 -1.51 14.36
CA HIS A 246 -14.31 -1.23 15.69
C HIS A 246 -14.58 0.18 16.21
N ARG A 247 -15.06 1.07 15.34
CA ARG A 247 -15.56 2.40 15.68
C ARG A 247 -17.06 2.57 15.45
N ASP A 248 -17.77 1.47 15.13
CA ASP A 248 -19.20 1.43 14.81
C ASP A 248 -19.66 2.52 13.80
N TRP A 249 -18.86 2.71 12.76
CA TRP A 249 -19.10 3.71 11.72
C TRP A 249 -18.93 3.08 10.33
N SER A 250 -19.42 3.76 9.29
CA SER A 250 -19.32 3.30 7.92
C SER A 250 -19.30 4.46 6.91
N VAL A 251 -18.55 4.27 5.82
CA VAL A 251 -18.54 5.18 4.67
C VAL A 251 -19.70 4.82 3.72
N PRO A 252 -20.64 5.73 3.44
CA PRO A 252 -21.71 5.48 2.50
C PRO A 252 -21.17 5.43 1.07
N LEU A 253 -21.31 4.27 0.43
CA LEU A 253 -20.88 4.06 -0.96
C LEU A 253 -22.05 4.14 -1.96
N GLY A 254 -23.29 4.23 -1.48
CA GLY A 254 -24.47 4.22 -2.34
C GLY A 254 -24.63 2.91 -3.10
N GLU A 255 -25.34 2.96 -4.23
CA GLU A 255 -25.63 1.77 -5.04
C GLU A 255 -24.46 1.39 -5.95
N ARG A 256 -24.19 0.08 -6.06
CA ARG A 256 -23.14 -0.46 -6.95
C ARG A 256 -23.37 -0.14 -8.44
N SER A 257 -24.62 0.08 -8.85
CA SER A 257 -25.00 0.43 -10.22
C SER A 257 -24.64 1.86 -10.62
N ALA A 258 -24.24 2.72 -9.68
CA ALA A 258 -23.73 4.04 -9.99
C ALA A 258 -22.44 3.95 -10.82
N GLY A 259 -22.26 4.87 -11.77
CA GLY A 259 -21.01 4.97 -12.55
C GLY A 259 -19.81 5.21 -11.64
N ASP A 260 -18.67 4.58 -11.94
CA ASP A 260 -17.39 4.72 -11.23
C ASP A 260 -17.45 4.37 -9.72
N TRP A 261 -18.39 3.50 -9.34
CA TRP A 261 -18.44 2.90 -8.00
C TRP A 261 -17.27 1.93 -7.78
N PRO A 262 -16.57 1.95 -6.62
CA PRO A 262 -16.88 2.69 -5.40
C PRO A 262 -16.13 4.03 -5.27
N TYR A 263 -15.34 4.41 -6.27
CA TYR A 263 -14.42 5.53 -6.17
C TYR A 263 -15.11 6.87 -5.96
N VAL A 264 -16.10 7.21 -6.79
CA VAL A 264 -16.76 8.52 -6.70
C VAL A 264 -17.37 8.74 -5.30
N PRO A 265 -18.14 7.81 -4.71
CA PRO A 265 -18.61 7.94 -3.34
C PRO A 265 -17.48 8.12 -2.30
N MET A 266 -16.38 7.38 -2.43
CA MET A 266 -15.24 7.51 -1.51
C MET A 266 -14.55 8.87 -1.66
N ILE A 267 -14.32 9.32 -2.89
CA ILE A 267 -13.72 10.62 -3.20
C ILE A 267 -14.57 11.72 -2.55
N GLU A 268 -15.87 11.76 -2.82
CA GLU A 268 -16.75 12.79 -2.25
C GLU A 268 -16.83 12.73 -0.72
N TYR A 269 -16.84 11.52 -0.15
CA TYR A 269 -16.86 11.37 1.30
C TYR A 269 -15.57 11.87 1.96
N PHE A 270 -14.41 11.53 1.39
CA PHE A 270 -13.10 11.87 1.96
C PHE A 270 -12.58 13.25 1.56
N ARG A 271 -13.32 14.02 0.75
CA ARG A 271 -13.04 15.46 0.57
C ARG A 271 -13.19 16.27 1.86
N GLU A 272 -14.02 15.78 2.78
CA GLU A 272 -14.20 16.38 4.10
C GLU A 272 -13.06 15.92 5.03
N PRO A 273 -12.20 16.82 5.55
CA PRO A 273 -11.04 16.43 6.35
C PRO A 273 -11.39 15.63 7.61
N GLU A 274 -12.52 15.93 8.25
CA GLU A 274 -13.01 15.21 9.43
C GLU A 274 -13.29 13.72 9.13
N ASN A 275 -13.83 13.44 7.95
CA ASN A 275 -14.10 12.07 7.50
C ASN A 275 -12.79 11.30 7.28
N PHE A 276 -11.78 11.95 6.71
CA PHE A 276 -10.46 11.37 6.55
C PHE A 276 -9.75 11.17 7.90
N ARG A 277 -9.86 12.14 8.82
CA ARG A 277 -9.35 12.05 10.20
C ARG A 277 -9.86 10.77 10.87
N ASP A 278 -11.17 10.55 10.84
CA ASP A 278 -11.81 9.43 11.51
C ASP A 278 -11.39 8.09 10.91
N TYR A 279 -11.24 8.02 9.57
CA TYR A 279 -10.69 6.86 8.88
C TYR A 279 -9.24 6.60 9.27
N LEU A 280 -8.38 7.62 9.23
CA LEU A 280 -6.96 7.49 9.55
C LEU A 280 -6.76 7.02 10.99
N ALA A 281 -7.52 7.59 11.92
CA ALA A 281 -7.49 7.20 13.32
C ALA A 281 -7.97 5.76 13.52
N ALA A 282 -9.02 5.33 12.81
CA ALA A 282 -9.47 3.95 12.80
C ALA A 282 -8.40 2.98 12.27
N TRP A 283 -7.71 3.37 11.20
CA TRP A 283 -6.64 2.57 10.60
C TRP A 283 -5.43 2.48 11.54
N ILE A 284 -5.01 3.59 12.17
CA ILE A 284 -3.87 3.60 13.09
C ILE A 284 -4.18 2.78 14.35
N GLU A 285 -5.43 2.78 14.85
CA GLU A 285 -5.83 1.91 15.96
C GLU A 285 -5.62 0.42 15.62
N LEU A 286 -5.95 0.00 14.39
CA LEU A 286 -5.68 -1.36 13.91
C LEU A 286 -4.17 -1.60 13.71
N TYR A 287 -3.43 -0.61 13.23
CA TYR A 287 -1.97 -0.68 13.12
C TYR A 287 -1.30 -0.88 14.48
N GLU A 288 -1.68 -0.13 15.52
CA GLU A 288 -1.15 -0.28 16.88
C GLU A 288 -1.45 -1.68 17.44
N ALA A 289 -2.66 -2.18 17.20
CA ALA A 289 -3.02 -3.55 17.55
C ALA A 289 -2.21 -4.59 16.78
N TYR A 290 -1.96 -4.38 15.48
CA TYR A 290 -1.12 -5.24 14.65
C TYR A 290 0.36 -5.18 15.07
N SER A 291 0.82 -4.03 15.55
CA SER A 291 2.21 -3.80 15.97
C SER A 291 2.58 -4.49 17.28
N THR A 292 1.59 -4.88 18.09
CA THR A 292 1.83 -5.62 19.32
C THR A 292 2.21 -7.07 18.99
N PRO A 293 3.31 -7.66 19.48
CA PRO A 293 3.66 -9.05 19.19
C PRO A 293 2.54 -10.05 19.51
N LYS A 294 2.40 -11.11 18.69
CA LYS A 294 1.27 -12.08 18.79
C LYS A 294 1.09 -12.65 20.19
N VAL A 295 2.19 -13.02 20.84
CA VAL A 295 2.20 -13.62 22.18
C VAL A 295 1.88 -12.62 23.31
N GLN A 296 1.87 -11.31 23.02
CA GLN A 296 1.64 -10.24 23.99
C GLN A 296 0.25 -9.60 23.85
N ARG A 297 -0.46 -9.85 22.75
CA ARG A 297 -1.80 -9.27 22.53
C ARG A 297 -2.81 -9.92 23.47
N GLN A 298 -3.61 -9.09 24.14
CA GLN A 298 -4.69 -9.51 25.03
C GLN A 298 -5.90 -8.58 24.88
N GLY A 299 -7.08 -9.02 25.36
CA GLY A 299 -8.29 -8.20 25.42
C GLY A 299 -8.62 -7.50 24.09
N ARG A 300 -8.85 -6.17 24.13
CA ARG A 300 -9.19 -5.35 22.96
C ARG A 300 -8.14 -5.44 21.85
N THR A 301 -6.85 -5.41 22.19
CA THR A 301 -5.75 -5.48 21.20
C THR A 301 -5.80 -6.77 20.39
N ALA A 302 -6.10 -7.91 21.02
CA ALA A 302 -6.26 -9.18 20.31
C ALA A 302 -7.47 -9.15 19.37
N ARG A 303 -8.58 -8.53 19.81
CA ARG A 303 -9.81 -8.43 19.03
C ARG A 303 -9.67 -7.51 17.81
N LEU A 304 -9.05 -6.36 17.99
CA LEU A 304 -8.71 -5.44 16.89
C LEU A 304 -7.79 -6.10 15.86
N ALA A 305 -6.79 -6.87 16.31
CA ALA A 305 -5.91 -7.59 15.40
C ALA A 305 -6.65 -8.62 14.52
N TYR A 306 -7.82 -9.13 14.94
CA TYR A 306 -8.65 -9.98 14.07
C TYR A 306 -9.17 -9.26 12.82
N LEU A 307 -9.22 -7.93 12.81
CA LEU A 307 -9.65 -7.14 11.65
C LEU A 307 -8.53 -6.84 10.65
N VAL A 308 -7.34 -7.39 10.85
CA VAL A 308 -6.16 -7.17 10.01
C VAL A 308 -5.84 -8.41 9.18
N ASN A 309 -5.43 -8.20 7.93
CA ASN A 309 -4.97 -9.26 7.02
C ASN A 309 -3.75 -10.00 7.61
N GLY A 310 -3.67 -11.31 7.39
CA GLY A 310 -2.50 -12.12 7.79
C GLY A 310 -2.35 -12.40 9.28
N TRP A 311 -3.40 -12.17 10.07
CA TRP A 311 -3.45 -12.47 11.49
C TRP A 311 -3.83 -13.92 11.83
N GLY A 312 -4.56 -14.60 10.94
CA GLY A 312 -5.13 -15.90 11.22
C GLY A 312 -4.12 -17.05 11.14
N ASP A 313 -3.34 -17.35 12.16
CA ASP A 313 -2.49 -18.56 12.09
C ASP A 313 -3.31 -19.88 12.01
N GLU A 314 -4.64 -19.82 12.18
CA GLU A 314 -5.60 -20.87 11.74
C GLU A 314 -6.50 -20.47 10.56
N ILE A 315 -6.57 -19.17 10.22
CA ILE A 315 -7.60 -18.58 9.35
C ILE A 315 -7.02 -17.93 8.08
N ASP A 316 -5.73 -17.62 8.08
CA ASP A 316 -5.00 -16.90 7.04
C ASP A 316 -3.47 -17.15 7.13
N SER A 317 -2.97 -17.98 6.21
CA SER A 317 -1.58 -18.46 6.21
C SER A 317 -0.54 -17.34 6.26
N ASN A 318 0.70 -17.65 6.64
CA ASN A 318 1.88 -16.77 6.46
C ASN A 318 2.00 -16.11 5.06
N LYS A 319 1.21 -16.53 4.07
CA LYS A 319 1.13 -15.94 2.71
C LYS A 319 0.39 -14.61 2.62
N THR A 320 -0.31 -14.16 3.66
CA THR A 320 -1.22 -13.00 3.60
C THR A 320 -0.91 -11.89 4.61
N LYS A 321 0.24 -11.99 5.30
CA LYS A 321 0.76 -10.90 6.13
C LYS A 321 0.97 -9.64 5.31
N PRO A 322 0.65 -8.46 5.87
CA PRO A 322 0.74 -7.20 5.15
C PRO A 322 2.18 -6.78 4.90
N GLY A 323 2.38 -6.03 3.81
CA GLY A 323 3.68 -5.53 3.39
C GLY A 323 4.78 -6.60 3.43
N LEU A 324 5.92 -6.26 4.06
CA LEU A 324 7.06 -7.16 4.24
C LEU A 324 6.88 -8.16 5.39
N GLY A 325 5.71 -8.26 6.02
CA GLY A 325 5.45 -9.22 7.09
C GLY A 325 5.56 -10.69 6.65
N ARG A 326 5.51 -10.97 5.34
CA ARG A 326 5.68 -12.32 4.79
C ARG A 326 7.16 -12.63 4.53
N THR A 327 7.65 -13.74 5.11
CA THR A 327 9.04 -14.18 4.95
C THR A 327 9.44 -14.43 3.49
N ASP A 328 8.52 -14.96 2.66
CA ASP A 328 8.78 -15.21 1.24
C ASP A 328 9.07 -13.90 0.47
N ASP A 329 8.39 -12.80 0.83
CA ASP A 329 8.59 -11.51 0.17
C ASP A 329 9.95 -10.90 0.51
N ILE A 330 10.39 -11.01 1.76
CA ILE A 330 11.73 -10.57 2.14
C ILE A 330 12.78 -11.41 1.43
N LYS A 331 12.64 -12.74 1.40
CA LYS A 331 13.61 -13.62 0.72
C LYS A 331 13.73 -13.30 -0.77
N LYS A 332 12.59 -13.20 -1.46
CA LYS A 332 12.53 -12.86 -2.89
C LYS A 332 13.06 -11.46 -3.15
N GLY A 333 12.63 -10.48 -2.34
CA GLY A 333 13.10 -9.10 -2.44
C GLY A 333 14.60 -8.97 -2.22
N THR A 334 15.15 -9.67 -1.22
CA THR A 334 16.60 -9.69 -0.94
C THR A 334 17.37 -10.22 -2.15
N TYR A 335 16.97 -11.38 -2.68
CA TYR A 335 17.59 -11.94 -3.87
C TYR A 335 17.51 -10.97 -5.05
N GLN A 336 16.37 -10.31 -5.22
CA GLN A 336 16.16 -9.37 -6.31
C GLN A 336 17.07 -8.14 -6.21
N LEU A 337 17.29 -7.58 -5.02
CA LEU A 337 18.23 -6.47 -4.86
C LEU A 337 19.69 -6.87 -5.14
N VAL A 338 20.10 -8.08 -4.73
CA VAL A 338 21.42 -8.62 -5.10
C VAL A 338 21.53 -8.79 -6.62
N LYS A 339 20.46 -9.26 -7.26
CA LYS A 339 20.37 -9.37 -8.72
C LYS A 339 20.47 -8.01 -9.39
N PHE A 340 19.78 -6.97 -8.89
CA PHE A 340 19.89 -5.60 -9.37
C PHE A 340 21.33 -5.09 -9.35
N GLY A 341 21.98 -5.16 -8.19
CA GLY A 341 23.37 -4.71 -8.05
C GLY A 341 24.38 -5.53 -8.84
N SER A 342 24.05 -6.77 -9.24
CA SER A 342 24.92 -7.61 -10.07
C SER A 342 24.67 -7.42 -11.59
N TYR A 343 23.43 -7.16 -11.99
CA TYR A 343 23.01 -7.20 -13.39
C TYR A 343 22.97 -5.82 -14.04
N TYR A 344 22.72 -4.76 -13.28
CA TYR A 344 22.50 -3.40 -13.82
C TYR A 344 23.54 -2.37 -13.35
N ARG A 345 24.12 -2.56 -12.17
CA ARG A 345 25.10 -1.61 -11.64
C ARG A 345 26.44 -1.77 -12.36
N ASP A 346 26.96 -0.64 -12.83
CA ASP A 346 28.31 -0.49 -13.35
C ASP A 346 29.03 0.60 -12.57
N ASP A 347 29.96 0.21 -11.70
CA ASP A 347 30.70 1.16 -10.86
C ASP A 347 31.74 1.98 -11.65
N ALA A 348 31.95 1.69 -12.94
CA ALA A 348 32.78 2.50 -13.84
C ALA A 348 31.99 3.57 -14.62
N SER A 349 30.66 3.48 -14.64
CA SER A 349 29.78 4.44 -15.32
C SER A 349 29.48 5.64 -14.43
N ALA A 350 29.23 6.79 -15.05
CA ALA A 350 28.72 7.98 -14.35
C ALA A 350 27.31 7.78 -13.79
N LEU A 351 26.49 6.94 -14.44
CA LEU A 351 25.12 6.66 -14.01
C LEU A 351 25.10 5.80 -12.74
N LYS A 352 24.50 6.33 -11.67
CA LYS A 352 24.25 5.56 -10.46
C LYS A 352 23.03 4.67 -10.66
N VAL A 353 23.21 3.35 -10.57
CA VAL A 353 22.09 2.41 -10.48
C VAL A 353 21.94 1.91 -9.05
N ARG A 354 20.72 1.99 -8.49
CA ARG A 354 20.40 1.59 -7.11
C ARG A 354 19.13 0.76 -7.04
N GLY A 355 19.06 -0.14 -6.07
CA GLY A 355 17.90 -1.02 -5.86
C GLY A 355 17.12 -0.65 -4.59
N ALA A 356 15.78 -0.58 -4.68
CA ALA A 356 14.92 -0.34 -3.53
C ALA A 356 13.84 -1.43 -3.41
N LEU A 357 13.73 -2.03 -2.23
CA LEU A 357 12.62 -2.91 -1.87
C LEU A 357 11.48 -2.05 -1.31
N VAL A 358 10.39 -1.92 -2.07
CA VAL A 358 9.27 -1.03 -1.76
C VAL A 358 8.11 -1.82 -1.13
N ALA A 359 7.49 -1.26 -0.10
CA ALA A 359 6.31 -1.84 0.54
C ALA A 359 5.40 -0.78 1.17
N ASN A 360 4.13 -1.12 1.37
CA ASN A 360 3.24 -0.29 2.18
C ASN A 360 3.56 -0.34 3.67
N LEU A 361 4.07 -1.48 4.16
CA LEU A 361 4.47 -1.69 5.55
C LEU A 361 5.77 -2.49 5.65
N ASP A 362 6.61 -2.13 6.61
CA ASP A 362 7.71 -2.95 7.09
C ASP A 362 7.17 -4.17 7.85
N PRO A 363 8.01 -5.12 8.30
CA PRO A 363 7.53 -6.29 9.03
C PRO A 363 6.99 -5.99 10.44
N VAL A 364 6.98 -4.72 10.86
CA VAL A 364 6.49 -4.23 12.15
C VAL A 364 7.09 -5.04 13.31
N PHE A 365 6.29 -5.83 14.05
CA PHE A 365 6.76 -6.61 15.20
C PHE A 365 7.72 -7.76 14.83
N LEU A 366 7.75 -8.16 13.55
CA LEU A 366 8.66 -9.19 13.02
C LEU A 366 10.02 -8.60 12.58
N ARG A 367 10.16 -7.27 12.57
CA ARG A 367 11.30 -6.57 11.98
C ARG A 367 12.64 -7.04 12.54
N SER A 368 12.75 -7.18 13.86
CA SER A 368 13.99 -7.60 14.51
C SER A 368 14.45 -8.99 14.08
N GLY A 369 13.50 -9.90 13.82
CA GLY A 369 13.81 -11.25 13.35
C GLY A 369 14.05 -11.35 11.85
N TYR A 370 13.67 -10.33 11.07
CA TYR A 370 13.61 -10.41 9.60
C TYR A 370 14.58 -9.47 8.89
N ILE A 371 14.73 -8.23 9.35
CA ILE A 371 15.40 -7.17 8.60
C ILE A 371 16.53 -6.52 9.40
N ASP A 372 16.38 -6.30 10.71
CA ASP A 372 17.35 -5.50 11.48
C ASP A 372 18.78 -6.06 11.46
N GLY A 373 18.94 -7.39 11.39
CA GLY A 373 20.27 -8.02 11.24
C GLY A 373 20.82 -8.04 9.82
N LEU A 374 20.08 -7.53 8.83
CA LEU A 374 20.44 -7.54 7.42
C LEU A 374 20.65 -6.13 6.83
N VAL A 375 20.15 -5.07 7.48
CA VAL A 375 20.17 -3.70 6.92
C VAL A 375 21.58 -3.16 6.71
N ASP A 376 22.53 -3.55 7.55
CA ASP A 376 23.91 -3.06 7.50
C ASP A 376 24.85 -3.99 6.73
N ILE A 377 24.35 -5.11 6.22
CA ILE A 377 25.15 -6.03 5.41
C ILE A 377 25.67 -5.31 4.17
N ARG A 378 26.96 -5.50 3.92
CA ARG A 378 27.64 -5.07 2.71
C ARG A 378 28.13 -6.29 1.92
N TRP A 379 28.17 -6.15 0.61
CA TRP A 379 28.67 -7.19 -0.30
C TRP A 379 29.46 -6.58 -1.46
N GLY A 380 30.24 -7.39 -2.16
CA GLY A 380 31.02 -7.00 -3.34
C GLY A 380 31.19 -8.18 -4.29
N GLN A 381 31.66 -7.93 -5.51
CA GLN A 381 31.93 -9.01 -6.46
C GLN A 381 33.28 -9.67 -6.12
N GLY A 382 33.40 -10.97 -6.35
CA GLY A 382 34.64 -11.72 -6.08
C GLY A 382 35.89 -11.11 -6.72
N ALA A 383 35.75 -10.53 -7.92
CA ALA A 383 36.84 -9.88 -8.65
C ALA A 383 37.33 -8.56 -8.01
N ASP A 384 36.52 -7.94 -7.13
CA ASP A 384 36.89 -6.72 -6.41
C ASP A 384 37.69 -7.02 -5.12
N PHE A 385 37.78 -8.29 -4.71
CA PHE A 385 38.54 -8.71 -3.54
C PHE A 385 39.98 -9.06 -3.89
N ILE A 386 40.90 -8.55 -3.07
CA ILE A 386 42.34 -8.82 -3.14
C ILE A 386 42.70 -9.68 -1.93
N LEU A 387 43.34 -10.82 -2.15
CA LEU A 387 43.89 -11.65 -1.07
C LEU A 387 45.13 -10.95 -0.47
N ASP A 388 45.09 -10.71 0.83
CA ASP A 388 46.18 -10.11 1.61
C ASP A 388 46.46 -10.98 2.84
N GLY A 389 47.38 -11.94 2.68
CA GLY A 389 47.64 -12.99 3.66
C GLY A 389 46.43 -13.91 3.82
N ASP A 390 45.93 -14.02 5.06
CA ASP A 390 44.78 -14.87 5.42
C ASP A 390 43.43 -14.14 5.33
N TYR A 391 43.40 -12.92 4.76
CA TYR A 391 42.21 -12.08 4.68
C TYR A 391 41.96 -11.61 3.26
N TYR A 392 40.71 -11.28 2.95
CA TYR A 392 40.35 -10.54 1.75
C TYR A 392 40.19 -9.05 2.06
N ARG A 393 40.69 -8.19 1.17
CA ARG A 393 40.52 -6.74 1.20
C ARG A 393 39.71 -6.30 0.00
N ILE A 394 38.86 -5.30 0.18
CA ILE A 394 38.06 -4.69 -0.89
C ILE A 394 38.06 -3.17 -0.68
N HIS A 395 38.10 -2.42 -1.78
CA HIS A 395 37.99 -0.96 -1.70
C HIS A 395 36.57 -0.58 -1.22
N LYS A 396 36.46 0.42 -0.34
CA LYS A 396 35.17 0.82 0.23
C LYS A 396 34.13 1.14 -0.85
N ASP A 397 34.54 1.78 -1.94
CA ASP A 397 33.63 2.18 -3.04
C ASP A 397 33.14 0.99 -3.89
N ARG A 398 33.76 -0.19 -3.73
CA ARG A 398 33.31 -1.45 -4.34
C ARG A 398 32.35 -2.24 -3.44
N LEU A 399 32.20 -1.83 -2.18
CA LEU A 399 31.19 -2.39 -1.27
C LEU A 399 29.83 -1.78 -1.55
N LYS A 400 28.83 -2.64 -1.58
CA LYS A 400 27.43 -2.33 -1.90
C LYS A 400 26.58 -2.69 -0.70
N TYR A 401 25.52 -1.94 -0.45
CA TYR A 401 24.53 -2.34 0.53
C TYR A 401 23.80 -3.58 0.02
N LEU A 402 23.46 -4.51 0.91
CA LEU A 402 22.49 -5.55 0.57
C LEU A 402 21.15 -4.91 0.19
N TYR A 403 20.74 -3.90 0.97
CA TYR A 403 19.61 -3.04 0.69
C TYR A 403 20.10 -1.60 0.52
N ASP A 404 20.21 -1.08 -0.71
CA ASP A 404 20.45 0.36 -0.90
C ASP A 404 19.29 1.16 -0.25
N ALA A 405 18.07 0.64 -0.37
CA ALA A 405 16.93 1.04 0.45
C ALA A 405 15.93 -0.10 0.70
N ILE A 406 15.30 -0.07 1.88
CA ILE A 406 14.00 -0.71 2.13
C ILE A 406 13.01 0.43 2.30
N PHE A 407 12.25 0.73 1.26
CA PHE A 407 11.32 1.83 1.23
C PHE A 407 9.92 1.36 1.61
N ALA A 408 9.74 1.08 2.91
CA ALA A 408 8.42 0.84 3.49
C ALA A 408 7.79 2.16 3.92
N PHE A 409 6.57 2.47 3.46
CA PHE A 409 5.95 3.79 3.72
C PHE A 409 5.86 4.15 5.21
N ASN A 410 5.55 3.18 6.09
CA ASN A 410 5.50 3.43 7.53
C ASN A 410 6.87 3.66 8.19
N ARG A 411 7.94 3.06 7.66
CA ARG A 411 9.27 3.05 8.28
C ARG A 411 10.37 2.72 7.26
N PRO A 412 10.82 3.70 6.45
CA PRO A 412 11.87 3.48 5.48
C PRO A 412 13.23 3.26 6.14
N VAL A 413 14.10 2.49 5.47
CA VAL A 413 15.53 2.35 5.76
C VAL A 413 16.29 2.78 4.52
N LEU A 414 16.87 3.98 4.56
CA LEU A 414 17.57 4.58 3.43
C LEU A 414 19.07 4.53 3.72
N ASN A 415 19.73 3.57 3.11
CA ASN A 415 21.12 3.20 3.40
C ASN A 415 22.09 3.93 2.46
N ASP A 416 21.72 4.04 1.19
CA ASP A 416 22.47 4.78 0.19
C ASP A 416 22.14 6.29 0.24
N PRO A 417 23.16 7.19 0.27
CA PRO A 417 22.93 8.64 0.35
C PRO A 417 22.12 9.23 -0.82
N SER A 418 22.24 8.69 -2.03
CA SER A 418 21.43 9.17 -3.17
C SER A 418 19.96 8.82 -3.00
N LEU A 419 19.66 7.69 -2.36
CA LEU A 419 18.29 7.31 -2.01
C LEU A 419 17.76 8.05 -0.78
N GLN A 420 18.63 8.43 0.16
CA GLN A 420 18.23 9.34 1.24
C GLN A 420 17.74 10.68 0.69
N ALA A 421 18.48 11.26 -0.25
CA ALA A 421 18.06 12.49 -0.91
C ALA A 421 16.75 12.30 -1.70
N ALA A 422 16.61 11.20 -2.45
CA ALA A 422 15.47 10.96 -3.32
C ALA A 422 14.17 10.55 -2.58
N LEU A 423 14.26 9.85 -1.46
CA LEU A 423 13.13 9.14 -0.83
C LEU A 423 12.86 9.55 0.63
N ASP A 424 13.42 10.66 1.12
CA ASP A 424 13.18 11.11 2.50
C ASP A 424 11.73 11.62 2.70
N LEU A 425 10.92 10.80 3.37
CA LEU A 425 9.52 11.11 3.65
C LEU A 425 9.33 12.34 4.56
N ASN A 426 10.33 12.73 5.36
CA ASN A 426 10.22 13.96 6.16
C ASN A 426 10.30 15.19 5.26
N SER A 427 11.20 15.18 4.29
CA SER A 427 11.31 16.23 3.27
C SER A 427 10.04 16.32 2.42
N VAL A 428 9.45 15.17 2.05
CA VAL A 428 8.15 15.13 1.35
C VAL A 428 7.04 15.76 2.19
N ALA A 429 6.95 15.42 3.48
CA ALA A 429 5.96 15.99 4.39
C ALA A 429 6.12 17.52 4.52
N ALA A 430 7.36 18.01 4.63
CA ALA A 430 7.65 19.44 4.67
C ALA A 430 7.26 20.14 3.37
N CYS A 431 7.52 19.51 2.22
CA CYS A 431 7.14 19.99 0.89
C CYS A 431 5.61 20.16 0.76
N LEU A 432 4.86 19.16 1.23
CA LEU A 432 3.40 19.21 1.29
C LEU A 432 2.89 20.34 2.20
N GLN A 433 3.45 20.46 3.41
CA GLN A 433 3.05 21.49 4.38
C GLN A 433 3.33 22.91 3.89
N SER A 434 4.42 23.11 3.14
CA SER A 434 4.77 24.41 2.54
C SER A 434 3.95 24.75 1.29
N GLY A 435 3.06 23.87 0.83
CA GLY A 435 2.24 24.06 -0.37
C GLY A 435 2.97 23.87 -1.70
N ARG A 436 4.22 23.36 -1.69
CA ARG A 436 5.01 23.14 -2.91
C ARG A 436 4.43 22.03 -3.80
N LEU A 437 3.53 21.20 -3.26
CA LEU A 437 2.82 20.15 -3.99
C LEU A 437 1.41 20.54 -4.43
N ASP A 438 0.94 21.76 -4.16
CA ASP A 438 -0.47 22.11 -4.33
C ASP A 438 -0.91 22.06 -5.79
N GLU A 439 -0.08 22.58 -6.69
CA GLU A 439 -0.35 22.52 -8.13
C GLU A 439 -0.33 21.08 -8.64
N PHE A 440 0.70 20.30 -8.26
CA PHE A 440 0.80 18.88 -8.58
C PHE A 440 -0.47 18.15 -8.12
N LEU A 441 -0.85 18.25 -6.85
CA LEU A 441 -2.00 17.53 -6.28
C LEU A 441 -3.32 17.98 -6.90
N SER A 442 -3.49 19.29 -7.15
CA SER A 442 -4.68 19.81 -7.81
C SER A 442 -4.88 19.14 -9.16
N ARG A 443 -3.85 19.18 -10.01
CA ARG A 443 -3.92 18.63 -11.37
C ARG A 443 -3.94 17.10 -11.37
N TRP A 444 -3.21 16.47 -10.46
CA TRP A 444 -3.18 15.01 -10.33
C TRP A 444 -4.56 14.45 -9.96
N THR A 445 -5.32 15.24 -9.21
CA THR A 445 -6.72 14.96 -8.87
C THR A 445 -7.66 15.31 -10.03
N THR A 446 -7.54 16.46 -10.68
CA THR A 446 -8.52 16.90 -11.69
C THR A 446 -8.29 16.30 -13.08
N GLU A 447 -7.04 16.23 -13.52
CA GLU A 447 -6.64 15.87 -14.87
C GLU A 447 -6.19 14.40 -14.98
N GLY A 448 -5.62 13.83 -13.91
CA GLY A 448 -5.08 12.46 -13.85
C GLY A 448 -3.54 12.42 -13.87
N PRO A 449 -2.92 11.27 -13.53
CA PRO A 449 -1.47 11.10 -13.50
C PRO A 449 -0.81 11.29 -14.86
N GLU A 450 -1.43 10.88 -15.94
CA GLU A 450 -0.89 10.97 -17.30
C GLU A 450 -0.58 12.41 -17.71
N ALA A 451 -1.43 13.37 -17.33
CA ALA A 451 -1.24 14.78 -17.66
C ALA A 451 -0.13 15.44 -16.82
N VAL A 452 0.04 14.96 -15.59
CA VAL A 452 0.92 15.58 -14.59
C VAL A 452 2.32 14.99 -14.66
N VAL A 453 2.44 13.67 -14.85
CA VAL A 453 3.74 12.98 -14.86
C VAL A 453 4.59 13.39 -16.06
N GLU A 454 3.99 13.61 -17.22
CA GLU A 454 4.70 14.13 -18.40
C GLU A 454 5.30 15.52 -18.11
N GLU A 455 4.60 16.36 -17.35
CA GLU A 455 5.03 17.72 -17.02
C GLU A 455 6.02 17.80 -15.86
N VAL A 456 5.93 16.90 -14.87
CA VAL A 456 7.02 16.69 -13.92
C VAL A 456 8.26 16.25 -14.68
N ALA A 457 8.10 15.36 -15.66
CA ALA A 457 9.17 14.93 -16.54
C ALA A 457 9.64 16.02 -17.53
N SER A 458 8.85 17.05 -17.84
CA SER A 458 9.28 18.23 -18.61
C SER A 458 9.89 19.33 -17.71
N GLY A 459 9.69 19.20 -16.39
CA GLY A 459 10.02 20.15 -15.35
C GLY A 459 9.39 21.53 -15.56
N GLU A 460 8.19 21.57 -16.15
CA GLU A 460 7.39 22.78 -16.32
C GLU A 460 6.61 23.14 -15.05
N MET A 461 6.32 22.16 -14.19
CA MET A 461 5.45 22.30 -13.03
C MET A 461 6.14 22.85 -11.76
N LEU A 462 7.48 22.90 -11.76
CA LEU A 462 8.28 23.28 -10.58
C LEU A 462 9.09 24.57 -10.80
N SER A 463 8.76 25.32 -11.86
CA SER A 463 9.30 26.65 -12.17
C SER A 463 8.26 27.72 -11.90
#